data_AF-A0A226RLK7-F1
#
_entry.id   AF-A0A226RLK7-F1
#
_cell.length_a   1.000
_cell.length_b   1.000
_cell.length_c   1.000
_cell.angle_alpha   90.00
_cell.angle_beta   90.00
_cell.angle_gamma   90.00
#
_symmetry.space_group_name_H-M   'P 1'
#
loop_
_entity.id
_entity.type
_entity.pdbx_description
1 polymer ?
#
loop_
_entity_poly.entity_id
_entity_poly.type
_entity_poly.pdbx_seq_one_letter_code
_entity_poly.pdbx_strand_id
1 'polypeptide(L)'
;MKAILQRQAAISEVTVSQLEVMPDHIHMLISFKPKYAPSNIVKNLKGASARIWFKQYPETKKLLWGGHLWSPSYYMGTLGDMSKEVVEKYIESQYTEAMRRQLKGYYGKNKLV
;
A
#
# COMPACT_ATOMS: atom_id res chain seq x y z
N MET A 1 -4.62 9.00 3.61
CA MET A 1 -3.43 8.51 2.86
C MET A 1 -3.73 8.19 1.39
N LYS A 2 -4.76 7.38 1.06
CA LYS A 2 -5.06 6.99 -0.34
C LYS A 2 -5.06 8.17 -1.33
N ALA A 3 -5.81 9.24 -1.02
CA ALA A 3 -5.89 10.42 -1.88
C ALA A 3 -4.53 11.12 -2.12
N ILE A 4 -3.64 11.14 -1.12
CA ILE A 4 -2.31 11.74 -1.25
C ILE A 4 -1.46 10.94 -2.24
N LEU A 5 -1.47 9.61 -2.11
CA LEU A 5 -0.71 8.71 -2.99
C LEU A 5 -1.25 8.69 -4.41
N GLN A 6 -2.58 8.66 -4.59
CA GLN A 6 -3.22 8.73 -5.90
C GLN A 6 -2.84 10.01 -6.63
N ARG A 7 -2.93 11.16 -5.95
CA ARG A 7 -2.53 12.44 -6.53
C ARG A 7 -1.05 12.47 -6.89
N GLN A 8 -0.19 11.98 -5.99
CA GLN A 8 1.25 11.99 -6.23
C GLN A 8 1.66 11.07 -7.39
N ALA A 9 1.02 9.91 -7.50
CA ALA A 9 1.23 8.98 -8.60
C ALA A 9 0.85 9.61 -9.95
N ALA A 10 -0.31 10.27 -10.03
CA ALA A 10 -0.75 10.97 -11.23
C ALA A 10 0.25 12.06 -11.69
N ILE A 11 0.75 12.87 -10.75
CA ILE A 11 1.78 13.90 -11.02
C ILE A 11 3.09 13.28 -11.53
N SER A 12 3.39 12.04 -11.12
CA SER A 12 4.65 11.34 -11.43
C SER A 12 4.56 10.42 -12.65
N GLU A 13 3.49 10.52 -13.46
CA GLU A 13 3.20 9.61 -14.58
C GLU A 13 3.14 8.12 -14.17
N VAL A 14 2.65 7.84 -12.97
CA VAL A 14 2.43 6.49 -12.44
C VAL A 14 0.94 6.20 -12.39
N THR A 15 0.51 5.17 -13.10
CA THR A 15 -0.87 4.67 -13.04
C THR A 15 -1.01 3.72 -11.85
N VAL A 16 -2.03 3.93 -11.02
CA VAL A 16 -2.33 3.08 -9.87
C VAL A 16 -3.54 2.22 -10.19
N SER A 17 -3.35 0.91 -10.32
CA SER A 17 -4.45 -0.04 -10.59
C SER A 17 -5.14 -0.46 -9.30
N GLN A 18 -4.39 -0.65 -8.21
CA GLN A 18 -4.92 -0.96 -6.88
C GLN A 18 -4.08 -0.28 -5.79
N LEU A 19 -4.74 0.13 -4.70
CA LEU A 19 -4.10 0.80 -3.57
C LEU A 19 -4.83 0.47 -2.27
N GLU A 20 -4.17 -0.28 -1.41
CA GLU A 20 -4.68 -0.63 -0.08
C GLU A 20 -3.79 -0.10 1.04
N VAL A 21 -4.45 0.45 2.07
CA VAL A 21 -3.80 1.06 3.22
C VAL A 21 -4.13 0.23 4.44
N MET A 22 -3.10 -0.40 4.99
CA MET A 22 -3.15 -1.13 6.23
C MET A 22 -2.71 -0.21 7.38
N PRO A 23 -2.96 -0.59 8.65
CA PRO A 23 -2.56 0.23 9.79
C PRO A 23 -1.06 0.56 9.85
N ASP A 24 -0.21 -0.34 9.36
CA ASP A 24 1.25 -0.27 9.45
C ASP A 24 1.99 -0.31 8.10
N HIS A 25 1.30 -0.60 6.98
CA HIS A 25 1.90 -0.64 5.65
C HIS A 25 0.90 -0.32 4.52
N ILE A 26 1.41 -0.19 3.30
CA ILE A 26 0.60 0.08 2.10
C ILE A 26 1.01 -0.87 0.98
N HIS A 27 0.01 -1.39 0.26
CA HIS A 27 0.20 -2.11 -0.98
C HIS A 27 -0.24 -1.24 -2.16
N MET A 28 0.59 -1.18 -3.20
CA MET A 28 0.28 -0.48 -4.44
C MET A 28 0.56 -1.39 -5.62
N LEU A 29 -0.43 -1.56 -6.49
CA LEU A 29 -0.24 -2.11 -7.82
C LEU A 29 -0.14 -0.94 -8.80
N ILE A 30 1.03 -0.79 -9.42
CA ILE A 30 1.35 0.37 -10.26
C ILE A 30 1.92 -0.03 -11.62
N SER A 31 1.72 0.86 -12.60
CA SER A 31 2.34 0.80 -13.91
C SER A 31 2.97 2.15 -14.25
N PHE A 32 4.16 2.15 -14.85
CA PHE A 32 4.91 3.35 -15.18
C PHE A 32 5.84 3.09 -16.37
N LYS A 33 6.29 4.17 -17.03
CA LYS A 33 7.16 4.05 -18.21
C LYS A 33 8.52 3.43 -17.84
N PRO A 34 9.10 2.56 -18.68
CA PRO A 34 10.34 1.84 -18.38
C PRO A 34 11.57 2.75 -18.22
N LYS A 35 11.51 4.00 -18.68
CA LYS A 35 12.55 5.02 -18.45
C LYS A 35 12.73 5.41 -16.98
N TYR A 36 11.75 5.11 -16.12
CA TYR A 36 11.81 5.44 -14.70
C TYR A 36 12.38 4.27 -13.89
N ALA A 37 13.42 4.54 -13.11
CA ALA A 37 13.91 3.56 -12.14
C ALA A 37 12.83 3.31 -11.04
N PRO A 38 12.52 2.05 -10.71
CA PRO A 38 11.52 1.73 -9.66
C PRO A 38 11.82 2.41 -8.32
N SER A 39 13.09 2.49 -7.94
CA SER A 39 13.55 3.16 -6.72
C SER A 39 13.20 4.65 -6.69
N ASN A 40 13.24 5.34 -7.83
CA ASN A 40 12.86 6.74 -7.94
C ASN A 40 11.36 6.94 -7.73
N ILE A 41 10.53 6.04 -8.26
CA ILE A 41 9.08 6.05 -8.06
C ILE A 41 8.77 5.91 -6.57
N VAL A 42 9.35 4.92 -5.90
CA VAL A 42 9.10 4.68 -4.48
C VAL A 42 9.60 5.82 -3.61
N LYS A 43 10.80 6.36 -3.89
CA LYS A 43 11.36 7.54 -3.20
C LYS A 43 10.41 8.73 -3.30
N ASN A 44 9.90 9.00 -4.49
CA ASN A 44 8.98 10.09 -4.75
C ASN A 44 7.67 9.91 -3.97
N LEU A 45 7.03 8.73 -4.08
CA LEU A 45 5.77 8.44 -3.42
C LEU A 45 5.89 8.54 -1.89
N LYS A 46 6.91 7.91 -1.30
CA LYS A 46 7.14 7.93 0.16
C LYS A 46 7.49 9.34 0.65
N GLY A 47 8.41 10.03 -0.01
CA GLY A 47 8.86 11.36 0.40
C GLY A 47 7.77 12.42 0.30
N ALA A 48 7.08 12.48 -0.84
CA ALA A 48 6.02 13.46 -1.05
C ALA A 48 4.81 13.17 -0.15
N SER A 49 4.41 11.91 0.00
CA SER A 49 3.29 11.56 0.90
C SER A 49 3.60 11.88 2.35
N ALA A 50 4.81 11.60 2.84
CA ALA A 50 5.23 11.96 4.19
C ALA A 50 5.18 13.47 4.42
N ARG A 51 5.71 14.25 3.46
CA ARG A 51 5.69 15.72 3.55
C ARG A 51 4.27 16.27 3.58
N ILE A 52 3.39 15.78 2.71
CA ILE A 52 1.98 16.23 2.65
C ILE A 52 1.25 15.81 3.92
N TRP A 53 1.44 14.57 4.37
CA TRP A 53 0.82 14.05 5.60
C TRP A 53 1.18 14.89 6.80
N PHE A 54 2.45 15.13 7.06
CA PHE A 54 2.89 15.94 8.21
C PHE A 54 2.53 17.42 8.11
N LYS A 55 2.21 17.93 6.91
CA LYS A 55 1.66 19.27 6.75
C LYS A 55 0.18 19.31 7.13
N GLN A 56 -0.59 18.26 6.85
CA GLN A 56 -2.01 18.16 7.17
C GLN A 56 -2.26 17.73 8.62
N TYR A 57 -1.39 16.87 9.15
CA TYR A 57 -1.51 16.23 10.46
C TYR A 57 -0.22 16.41 11.27
N PRO A 58 0.18 17.66 11.59
CA PRO A 58 1.43 17.96 12.27
C PRO A 58 1.57 17.26 13.64
N GLU A 59 0.45 17.01 14.33
CA GLU A 59 0.37 16.27 15.60
C GLU A 59 0.94 14.85 15.50
N THR A 60 0.82 14.21 14.33
CA THR A 60 1.30 12.84 14.12
C THR A 60 2.83 12.74 14.10
N LYS A 61 3.57 13.84 13.94
CA LYS A 61 5.05 13.83 13.97
C LYS A 61 5.61 13.25 15.27
N LYS A 62 4.97 13.56 16.40
CA LYS A 62 5.41 13.10 17.72
C LYS A 62 5.07 11.63 17.96
N LEU A 63 4.07 11.11 17.25
CA LEU A 63 3.57 9.74 17.38
C LEU A 63 4.29 8.76 16.44
N LEU A 64 4.79 9.25 15.30
CA LEU A 64 5.33 8.41 14.23
C LEU A 64 6.86 8.49 14.17
N TRP A 65 7.53 7.58 14.89
CA TRP A 65 8.97 7.28 14.82
C TRP A 65 9.87 8.52 14.68
N GLY A 66 9.64 9.56 15.51
CA GLY A 66 10.47 10.78 15.49
C GLY A 66 10.27 11.67 14.26
N GLY A 67 9.11 11.62 13.62
CA GLY A 67 8.79 12.38 12.41
C GLY A 67 9.06 11.63 11.11
N HIS A 68 9.23 10.31 11.17
CA HIS A 68 9.35 9.44 10.00
C HIS A 68 8.03 8.70 9.77
N LEU A 69 7.35 8.98 8.66
CA LEU A 69 6.09 8.30 8.32
C LEU A 69 6.31 6.89 7.79
N TRP A 70 7.42 6.66 7.09
CA TRP A 70 7.72 5.41 6.41
C TRP A 70 9.00 4.80 6.94
N SER A 71 9.02 3.47 7.08
CA SER A 71 10.28 2.70 7.14
C SER A 71 11.18 3.07 5.95
N PRO A 72 12.52 3.10 6.08
CA PRO A 72 13.41 3.37 4.95
C PRO A 72 13.26 2.32 3.83
N SER A 73 12.96 1.08 4.19
CA SER A 73 12.84 -0.06 3.27
C SER A 73 11.55 -0.03 2.46
N TYR A 74 11.53 -0.75 1.34
CA TYR A 74 10.34 -1.03 0.53
C TYR A 74 10.49 -2.38 -0.16
N TYR A 75 9.36 -2.96 -0.56
CA TYR A 75 9.32 -4.14 -1.41
C TYR A 75 8.78 -3.75 -2.79
N MET A 76 9.36 -4.32 -3.84
CA MET A 76 8.93 -4.12 -5.22
C MET A 76 9.11 -5.44 -5.97
N GLY A 77 8.04 -5.92 -6.59
CA GLY A 77 8.06 -7.08 -7.45
C GLY A 77 7.40 -6.73 -8.78
N THR A 78 7.98 -7.18 -9.89
CA THR A 78 7.34 -7.12 -11.19
C THR A 78 6.26 -8.19 -11.28
N LEU A 79 5.04 -7.82 -11.68
CA LEU A 79 4.06 -8.80 -12.13
C LEU A 79 4.35 -9.12 -13.60
N GLY A 80 5.04 -10.24 -13.86
CA GLY A 80 5.07 -10.85 -15.19
C GLY A 80 4.05 -11.97 -15.22
N ASP A 81 2.98 -11.84 -16.02
CA ASP A 81 1.94 -12.87 -16.27
C ASP A 81 1.73 -13.91 -15.14
N MET A 82 1.44 -13.45 -13.93
CA MET A 82 1.30 -14.33 -12.76
C MET A 82 -0.08 -14.98 -12.72
N SER A 83 -0.13 -16.30 -12.67
CA SER A 83 -1.38 -17.07 -12.59
C SER A 83 -2.14 -16.80 -11.29
N LYS A 84 -3.47 -16.94 -11.36
CA LYS A 84 -4.46 -16.65 -10.30
C LYS A 84 -4.06 -17.22 -8.93
N GLU A 85 -3.46 -18.41 -8.89
CA GLU A 85 -3.08 -19.10 -7.64
C GLU A 85 -1.99 -18.35 -6.85
N VAL A 86 -1.09 -17.63 -7.54
CA VAL A 86 0.01 -16.90 -6.89
C VAL A 86 -0.53 -15.66 -6.18
N VAL A 87 -1.49 -14.98 -6.80
CA VAL A 87 -2.17 -13.82 -6.21
C VAL A 87 -3.03 -14.27 -5.00
N GLU A 88 -3.75 -15.38 -5.13
CA GLU A 88 -4.57 -15.93 -4.04
C GLU A 88 -3.73 -16.29 -2.81
N LYS A 89 -2.59 -16.98 -3.00
CA LYS A 89 -1.66 -17.29 -1.90
C LYS A 89 -1.04 -16.04 -1.26
N TYR A 90 -0.71 -15.03 -2.06
CA TYR A 90 -0.18 -13.78 -1.52
C TYR A 90 -1.24 -13.08 -0.65
N ILE A 91 -2.47 -12.94 -1.14
CA ILE A 91 -3.58 -12.34 -0.39
C ILE A 91 -3.88 -13.13 0.90
N GLU A 92 -3.92 -14.46 0.83
CA GLU A 92 -4.10 -15.30 2.03
C GLU A 92 -2.99 -15.10 3.07
N SER A 93 -1.75 -14.88 2.61
CA SER A 93 -0.60 -14.64 3.49
C SER A 93 -0.61 -13.26 4.17
N GLN A 94 -1.37 -12.28 3.64
CA GLN A 94 -1.47 -10.95 4.22
C GLN A 94 -2.47 -10.86 5.40
N TYR A 95 -3.34 -11.85 5.59
CA TYR A 95 -4.25 -11.84 6.73
C TYR A 95 -3.55 -12.29 8.02
N THR A 96 -3.59 -11.43 9.04
CA THR A 96 -3.18 -11.82 10.40
C THR A 96 -4.16 -12.86 10.97
N GLU A 97 -3.71 -13.65 11.94
CA GLU A 97 -4.53 -14.72 12.53
C GLU A 97 -5.80 -14.17 13.22
N ALA A 98 -5.74 -12.96 13.75
CA ALA A 98 -6.89 -12.22 14.27
C ALA A 98 -7.90 -11.87 13.15
N MET A 99 -7.43 -11.39 12.00
CA MET A 99 -8.28 -11.10 10.83
C MET A 99 -8.90 -12.37 10.26
N ARG A 100 -8.17 -13.50 10.26
CA ARG A 100 -8.69 -14.82 9.83
C ARG A 100 -9.83 -15.31 10.75
N ARG A 101 -9.72 -15.11 12.07
CA ARG A 101 -10.78 -15.43 13.03
C ARG A 101 -12.03 -14.56 12.82
N GLN A 102 -11.85 -13.26 12.57
CA GLN A 102 -12.95 -12.33 12.32
C GLN A 102 -13.67 -12.62 10.99
N LEU A 103 -12.93 -12.95 9.93
CA LEU A 103 -13.49 -13.34 8.63
C LEU A 103 -14.29 -14.64 8.69
N LYS A 104 -13.81 -15.66 9.42
CA LYS A 104 -14.57 -16.91 9.66
C LYS A 104 -15.89 -16.63 10.41
N GLY A 105 -15.89 -15.70 11.35
CA GLY A 105 -17.11 -15.26 12.06
C GLY A 105 -18.10 -14.50 11.18
N TYR A 106 -17.60 -13.73 10.21
CA TYR A 106 -18.42 -12.92 9.30
C TYR A 106 -19.04 -13.76 8.17
N TYR A 107 -18.24 -14.59 7.49
CA TYR A 107 -18.71 -15.47 6.41
C TYR A 107 -19.41 -16.74 6.91
N GLY A 108 -19.17 -17.16 8.17
CA GLY A 108 -19.92 -18.25 8.80
C GLY A 108 -21.38 -17.91 9.12
N LYS A 109 -21.74 -16.60 9.17
CA LYS A 109 -23.11 -16.14 9.43
C LYS A 109 -23.93 -15.83 8.18
N ASN A 110 -23.30 -15.58 7.03
CA ASN A 110 -23.97 -15.18 5.78
C ASN A 110 -23.93 -16.23 4.67
N LYS A 111 -23.93 -17.52 5.03
CA LYS A 111 -24.36 -18.58 4.10
C LYS A 111 -25.85 -18.85 4.33
N LEU A 112 -26.71 -18.01 3.75
CA LEU A 112 -28.07 -18.37 3.42
C LEU A 112 -28.21 -18.35 1.90
N VAL A 113 -28.27 -19.57 1.36
CA VAL A 113 -28.68 -20.04 0.02
C VAL A 113 -27.85 -19.58 -1.16
#